data_AF-A0A2Z6CLG5-F1
#
_entry.id   AF-A0A2Z6CLG5-F1
#
_cell.length_a   1.000
_cell.length_b   1.000
_cell.length_c   1.000
_cell.angle_alpha   90.00
_cell.angle_beta   90.00
_cell.angle_gamma   90.00
#
_symmetry.space_group_name_H-M   'P 1'
#
loop_
_entity.id
_entity.type
_entity.pdbx_description
1 polymer ?
#
loop_
_entity_poly.entity_id
_entity_poly.type
_entity_poly.pdbx_seq_one_letter_code
_entity_poly.pdbx_strand_id
1 'polypeptide(L)'
;MATTERKPLLLDFEKPLAELSNRIEQIRQLAEENGVDVSGEIRKLEARATKLREEIFSTLSPAQRVQVARHPRRPSTLDYIQAITDEWMELHGDRCGTDDPALIAGVARLGGQPVVMLGQQKGRDTKDNIARNFGMAAPGGYRKAMRLMEHANKFGMPILAFVDTPGALATVAAEHQGAGEAIAYNLREMFSLDVPIICTVIGEASSGGALGIGICDRLLMFEHAVYTVISPEGCAAILWKDASKAPQAAVALKITSHDLKNLGIIDQILAEPIGGAHSDPLEAATTLKQALLDNLDELKQLTSPERRQMRYEKFRKIGVFTEIPH
;
A
#
# COMPACT_ATOMS: atom_id res chain seq x y z
N MET A 1 2.87 -29.54 15.87
CA MET A 1 1.93 -28.45 15.57
C MET A 1 2.03 -27.43 16.70
N ALA A 2 2.86 -26.40 16.52
CA ALA A 2 2.90 -25.30 17.48
C ALA A 2 1.83 -24.30 17.04
N THR A 3 0.72 -24.26 17.76
CA THR A 3 -0.25 -23.16 17.69
C THR A 3 0.43 -21.91 18.24
N THR A 4 1.22 -21.23 17.41
CA THR A 4 1.65 -19.87 17.70
C THR A 4 0.46 -18.94 17.46
N GLU A 5 -0.53 -18.98 18.35
CA GLU A 5 -1.44 -17.86 18.53
C GLU A 5 -0.62 -16.70 19.11
N ARG A 6 0.09 -16.00 18.22
CA ARG A 6 0.79 -14.77 18.57
C ARG A 6 -0.29 -13.75 18.94
N LYS A 7 -0.24 -13.26 20.18
CA LYS A 7 -1.11 -12.19 20.72
C LYS A 7 -1.44 -11.15 19.64
N PRO A 8 -2.71 -10.73 19.51
CA PRO A 8 -3.07 -9.67 18.58
C PRO A 8 -2.25 -8.41 18.90
N LEU A 9 -1.54 -7.91 17.89
CA LEU A 9 -0.95 -6.58 17.95
C LEU A 9 -2.14 -5.62 17.86
N LEU A 10 -2.40 -4.92 18.94
CA LEU A 10 -3.64 -4.15 19.11
C LEU A 10 -3.32 -2.66 18.99
N LEU A 11 -4.03 -1.95 18.12
CA LEU A 11 -3.97 -0.50 18.06
C LEU A 11 -4.73 0.10 19.25
N ASP A 12 -4.32 1.28 19.71
CA ASP A 12 -4.88 1.86 20.93
C ASP A 12 -6.41 2.06 20.87
N PHE A 13 -6.92 2.41 19.69
CA PHE A 13 -8.36 2.60 19.46
C PHE A 13 -9.14 1.29 19.33
N GLU A 14 -8.47 0.15 19.24
CA GLU A 14 -9.08 -1.19 19.20
C GLU A 14 -9.19 -1.83 20.59
N LYS A 15 -8.68 -1.19 21.66
CA LYS A 15 -8.82 -1.67 23.06
C LYS A 15 -10.25 -2.09 23.43
N PRO A 16 -11.30 -1.30 23.12
CA PRO A 16 -12.67 -1.72 23.41
C PRO A 16 -13.09 -3.03 22.71
N LEU A 17 -12.57 -3.27 21.49
CA LEU A 17 -12.85 -4.50 20.74
C LEU A 17 -12.11 -5.70 21.34
N ALA A 18 -10.87 -5.52 21.76
CA ALA A 18 -10.11 -6.58 22.41
C ALA A 18 -10.71 -6.99 23.76
N GLU A 19 -11.14 -6.02 24.57
CA GLU A 19 -11.84 -6.29 25.83
C GLU A 19 -13.13 -7.08 25.61
N LEU A 20 -13.92 -6.67 24.60
CA LEU A 20 -15.15 -7.38 24.25
C LEU A 20 -14.87 -8.79 23.72
N SER A 21 -13.85 -8.96 22.89
CA SER A 21 -13.43 -10.27 22.36
C SER A 21 -12.94 -11.21 23.46
N ASN A 22 -12.12 -10.70 24.39
CA ASN A 22 -11.67 -11.46 25.56
C ASN A 22 -12.84 -11.89 26.45
N ARG A 23 -13.84 -11.03 26.63
CA ARG A 23 -15.05 -11.36 27.39
C ARG A 23 -15.89 -12.44 26.71
N ILE A 24 -16.01 -12.40 25.38
CA ILE A 24 -16.69 -13.45 24.60
C ILE A 24 -15.96 -14.78 24.80
N GLU A 25 -14.64 -14.79 24.70
CA GLU A 25 -13.83 -16.00 24.85
C GLU A 25 -13.91 -16.58 26.27
N GLN A 26 -13.87 -15.73 27.30
CA GLN A 26 -14.07 -16.17 28.70
C GLN A 26 -15.45 -16.78 28.92
N ILE A 27 -16.51 -16.21 28.34
CA ILE A 27 -17.87 -16.76 28.44
C ILE A 27 -17.95 -18.10 27.71
N ARG A 28 -17.30 -18.23 26.55
CA ARG A 28 -17.23 -19.49 25.79
C ARG A 28 -16.55 -20.59 26.59
N GLN A 29 -15.39 -20.29 27.19
CA GLN A 29 -14.64 -21.25 28.02
C GLN A 29 -15.44 -21.69 29.26
N LEU A 30 -16.03 -20.74 30.00
CA LEU A 30 -16.84 -21.05 31.18
C LEU A 30 -18.10 -21.87 30.84
N ALA A 31 -18.71 -21.62 29.68
CA ALA A 31 -19.87 -22.37 29.24
C ALA A 31 -19.54 -23.82 28.87
N GLU A 32 -18.37 -24.02 28.22
CA GLU A 32 -17.86 -25.36 27.90
C GLU A 32 -17.50 -26.15 29.17
N GLU A 33 -16.85 -25.50 30.15
CA GLU A 33 -16.51 -26.11 31.45
C GLU A 33 -17.74 -26.50 32.29
N ASN A 34 -18.77 -25.65 32.29
CA ASN A 34 -19.97 -25.84 33.12
C ASN A 34 -21.13 -26.54 32.39
N GLY A 35 -20.99 -26.87 31.10
CA GLY A 35 -22.03 -27.52 30.30
C GLY A 35 -23.30 -26.67 30.12
N VAL A 36 -23.18 -25.34 30.11
CA VAL A 36 -24.30 -24.40 30.00
C VAL A 36 -24.40 -23.85 28.57
N ASP A 37 -25.60 -23.82 28.00
CA ASP A 37 -25.82 -23.19 26.69
C ASP A 37 -25.90 -21.66 26.82
N VAL A 38 -24.83 -20.98 26.37
CA VAL A 38 -24.74 -19.51 26.26
C VAL A 38 -24.73 -19.03 24.82
N SER A 39 -25.06 -19.90 23.86
CA SER A 39 -24.93 -19.62 22.41
C SER A 39 -25.66 -18.34 21.99
N GLY A 40 -26.83 -18.08 22.58
CA GLY A 40 -27.62 -16.87 22.31
C GLY A 40 -26.96 -15.58 22.82
N GLU A 41 -26.29 -15.63 23.97
CA GLU A 41 -25.57 -14.48 24.53
C GLU A 41 -24.28 -14.20 23.76
N ILE A 42 -23.54 -15.25 23.40
CA ILE A 42 -22.34 -15.15 22.56
C ILE A 42 -22.69 -14.48 21.23
N ARG A 43 -23.75 -14.92 20.52
CA ARG A 43 -24.17 -14.30 19.25
C ARG A 43 -24.50 -12.82 19.40
N LYS A 44 -25.14 -12.42 20.51
CA LYS A 44 -25.44 -11.00 20.78
C LYS A 44 -24.16 -10.18 21.01
N LEU A 45 -23.19 -10.74 21.73
CA LEU A 45 -21.91 -10.08 21.98
C LEU A 45 -21.05 -10.01 20.71
N GLU A 46 -21.03 -11.05 19.88
CA GLU A 46 -20.38 -11.06 18.57
C GLU A 46 -20.98 -10.01 17.63
N ALA A 47 -22.32 -9.93 17.55
CA ALA A 47 -23.00 -8.89 16.77
C ALA A 47 -22.66 -7.48 17.27
N ARG A 48 -22.58 -7.29 18.60
CA ARG A 48 -22.15 -6.01 19.20
C ARG A 48 -20.70 -5.69 18.87
N ALA A 49 -19.81 -6.70 18.84
CA ALA A 49 -18.41 -6.52 18.49
C ALA A 49 -18.24 -6.11 17.03
N THR A 50 -18.98 -6.73 16.12
CA THR A 50 -18.99 -6.34 14.69
C THR A 50 -19.44 -4.89 14.52
N LYS A 51 -20.59 -4.52 15.13
CA LYS A 51 -21.08 -3.13 15.05
C LYS A 51 -20.11 -2.11 15.63
N LEU A 52 -19.50 -2.41 16.77
CA LEU A 52 -18.50 -1.55 17.38
C LEU A 52 -17.26 -1.41 16.48
N ARG A 53 -16.86 -2.49 15.78
CA ARG A 53 -15.74 -2.46 14.85
C ARG A 53 -16.05 -1.57 13.65
N GLU A 54 -17.24 -1.68 13.07
CA GLU A 54 -17.71 -0.80 12.00
C GLU A 54 -17.72 0.68 12.44
N GLU A 55 -18.26 0.98 13.63
CA GLU A 55 -18.29 2.34 14.18
C GLU A 55 -16.88 2.93 14.37
N ILE A 56 -15.94 2.15 14.92
CA ILE A 56 -14.54 2.56 15.09
C ILE A 56 -13.87 2.81 13.73
N PHE A 57 -13.95 1.86 12.80
CA PHE A 57 -13.24 1.93 11.53
C PHE A 57 -13.82 2.96 10.55
N SER A 58 -15.13 3.23 10.63
CA SER A 58 -15.78 4.29 9.84
C SER A 58 -15.42 5.71 10.27
N THR A 59 -14.98 5.90 11.53
CA THR A 59 -14.71 7.22 12.13
C THR A 59 -13.22 7.49 12.37
N LEU A 60 -12.32 6.67 11.79
CA LEU A 60 -10.88 6.83 11.98
C LEU A 60 -10.38 8.20 11.53
N SER A 61 -9.72 8.89 12.45
CA SER A 61 -8.94 10.09 12.16
C SER A 61 -7.77 9.79 11.21
N PRO A 62 -7.22 10.79 10.50
CA PRO A 62 -6.04 10.60 9.65
C PRO A 62 -4.86 9.96 10.39
N ALA A 63 -4.63 10.33 11.65
CA ALA A 63 -3.56 9.75 12.46
C ALA A 63 -3.79 8.25 12.77
N GLN A 64 -5.04 7.86 13.05
CA GLN A 64 -5.39 6.45 13.23
C GLN A 64 -5.28 5.67 11.92
N ARG A 65 -5.64 6.26 10.77
CA ARG A 65 -5.39 5.64 9.45
C ARG A 65 -3.90 5.41 9.20
N VAL A 66 -3.02 6.34 9.59
CA VAL A 66 -1.56 6.11 9.55
C VAL A 66 -1.16 4.88 10.39
N GLN A 67 -1.75 4.70 11.57
CA GLN A 67 -1.50 3.50 12.39
C GLN A 67 -1.97 2.22 11.70
N VAL A 68 -3.13 2.24 11.03
CA VAL A 68 -3.62 1.09 10.24
C VAL A 68 -2.73 0.82 9.02
N ALA A 69 -2.30 1.86 8.29
CA ALA A 69 -1.39 1.74 7.15
C ALA A 69 -0.01 1.18 7.54
N ARG A 70 0.45 1.49 8.76
CA ARG A 70 1.71 1.00 9.33
C ARG A 70 1.54 -0.26 10.18
N HIS A 71 0.35 -0.88 10.18
CA HIS A 71 0.07 -2.03 11.02
C HIS A 71 1.04 -3.19 10.66
N PRO A 72 1.72 -3.84 11.64
CA PRO A 72 2.75 -4.84 11.34
C PRO A 72 2.24 -6.10 10.62
N ARG A 73 0.92 -6.35 10.67
CA ARG A 73 0.26 -7.45 9.93
C ARG A 73 -0.46 -6.99 8.67
N ARG A 74 -0.31 -5.73 8.27
CA ARG A 74 -0.87 -5.26 7.00
C ARG A 74 -0.24 -6.07 5.86
N PRO A 75 -1.02 -6.62 4.91
CA PRO A 75 -0.46 -7.45 3.86
C PRO A 75 0.54 -6.66 3.01
N SER A 76 1.70 -7.26 2.79
CA SER A 76 2.79 -6.74 1.97
C SER A 76 2.63 -7.13 0.50
N THR A 77 3.48 -6.59 -0.37
CA THR A 77 3.43 -6.86 -1.82
C THR A 77 3.42 -8.35 -2.15
N LEU A 78 4.31 -9.15 -1.54
CA LEU A 78 4.34 -10.60 -1.75
C LEU A 78 3.06 -11.31 -1.29
N ASP A 79 2.39 -10.81 -0.25
CA ASP A 79 1.15 -11.40 0.26
C ASP A 79 0.03 -11.26 -0.78
N TYR A 80 -0.09 -10.08 -1.39
CA TYR A 80 -1.03 -9.86 -2.48
C TYR A 80 -0.67 -10.65 -3.72
N ILE A 81 0.59 -10.63 -4.17
CA ILE A 81 1.03 -11.39 -5.35
C ILE A 81 0.67 -12.87 -5.20
N GLN A 82 1.04 -13.49 -4.08
CA GLN A 82 0.74 -14.91 -3.82
C GLN A 82 -0.76 -15.22 -3.77
N ALA A 83 -1.58 -14.28 -3.30
CA ALA A 83 -3.02 -14.48 -3.20
C ALA A 83 -3.76 -14.27 -4.53
N ILE A 84 -3.28 -13.37 -5.40
CA ILE A 84 -4.02 -12.96 -6.60
C ILE A 84 -3.55 -13.63 -7.89
N THR A 85 -2.32 -14.17 -7.93
CA THR A 85 -1.73 -14.76 -9.13
C THR A 85 -1.76 -16.28 -9.14
N ASP A 86 -1.81 -16.85 -10.34
CA ASP A 86 -1.74 -18.31 -10.54
C ASP A 86 -0.27 -18.79 -10.61
N GLU A 87 0.59 -17.94 -11.18
CA GLU A 87 2.01 -18.18 -11.39
C GLU A 87 2.77 -16.92 -10.97
N TRP A 88 3.91 -17.09 -10.29
CA TRP A 88 4.82 -16.00 -9.92
C TRP A 88 6.27 -16.44 -10.10
N MET A 89 7.05 -15.63 -10.80
CA MET A 89 8.48 -15.78 -10.95
C MET A 89 9.16 -14.46 -10.62
N GLU A 90 9.76 -14.37 -9.43
CA GLU A 90 10.56 -13.23 -9.01
C GLU A 90 11.84 -13.12 -9.85
N LEU A 91 12.20 -11.90 -10.25
CA LEU A 91 13.35 -11.58 -11.06
C LEU A 91 14.25 -10.57 -10.34
N HIS A 92 15.49 -10.97 -10.13
CA HIS A 92 16.45 -10.26 -9.30
C HIS A 92 17.39 -9.34 -10.09
N GLY A 93 17.93 -8.33 -9.38
CA GLY A 93 19.07 -7.52 -9.80
C GLY A 93 18.76 -6.34 -10.72
N ASP A 94 19.58 -5.30 -10.65
CA ASP A 94 19.53 -4.09 -11.49
C ASP A 94 20.43 -4.17 -12.74
N ARG A 95 21.31 -5.18 -12.83
CA ARG A 95 22.41 -5.30 -13.83
C ARG A 95 23.53 -4.27 -13.68
N CYS A 96 23.55 -3.53 -12.58
CA CYS A 96 24.57 -2.57 -12.17
C CYS A 96 25.30 -2.99 -10.88
N GLY A 97 25.00 -4.19 -10.36
CA GLY A 97 25.73 -4.81 -9.25
C GLY A 97 24.94 -4.92 -7.95
N THR A 98 23.63 -4.61 -7.96
CA THR A 98 22.79 -4.72 -6.76
C THR A 98 21.49 -5.49 -7.02
N ASP A 99 21.02 -6.20 -6.01
CA ASP A 99 19.65 -6.70 -5.94
C ASP A 99 19.04 -6.20 -4.64
N ASP A 100 18.26 -5.12 -4.71
CA ASP A 100 17.71 -4.50 -3.52
C ASP A 100 16.53 -5.32 -2.97
N PRO A 101 16.61 -5.85 -1.73
CA PRO A 101 15.53 -6.63 -1.14
C PRO A 101 14.29 -5.79 -0.82
N ALA A 102 14.41 -4.46 -0.69
CA ALA A 102 13.31 -3.57 -0.33
C ALA A 102 12.33 -3.31 -1.49
N LEU A 103 12.70 -3.68 -2.73
CA LEU A 103 11.83 -3.58 -3.90
C LEU A 103 11.87 -4.90 -4.66
N ILE A 104 10.76 -5.60 -4.78
CA ILE A 104 10.67 -6.85 -5.53
C ILE A 104 10.06 -6.61 -6.91
N ALA A 105 10.36 -7.48 -7.87
CA ALA A 105 9.79 -7.43 -9.21
C ALA A 105 9.83 -8.81 -9.87
N GLY A 106 8.90 -9.08 -10.78
CA GLY A 106 8.81 -10.39 -11.44
C GLY A 106 7.70 -10.47 -12.46
N VAL A 107 7.59 -11.63 -13.09
CA VAL A 107 6.52 -11.95 -14.04
C VAL A 107 5.50 -12.82 -13.34
N ALA A 108 4.22 -12.54 -13.57
CA ALA A 108 3.11 -13.27 -12.99
C ALA A 108 2.02 -13.55 -14.02
N ARG A 109 1.08 -14.42 -13.64
CA ARG A 109 -0.18 -14.61 -14.37
C ARG A 109 -1.35 -14.12 -13.52
N LEU A 110 -2.07 -13.12 -14.03
CA LEU A 110 -3.27 -12.55 -13.40
C LEU A 110 -4.47 -12.79 -14.33
N GLY A 111 -5.43 -13.60 -13.89
CA GLY A 111 -6.63 -13.90 -14.70
C GLY A 111 -6.27 -14.53 -16.06
N GLY A 112 -5.25 -15.40 -16.09
CA GLY A 112 -4.76 -16.01 -17.32
C GLY A 112 -3.77 -15.16 -18.14
N GLN A 113 -3.66 -13.85 -17.87
CA GLN A 113 -2.81 -12.94 -18.64
C GLN A 113 -1.41 -12.75 -18.02
N PRO A 114 -0.33 -12.73 -18.82
CA PRO A 114 1.00 -12.38 -18.33
C PRO A 114 1.10 -10.89 -17.98
N VAL A 115 1.63 -10.60 -16.80
CA VAL A 115 1.84 -9.25 -16.26
C VAL A 115 3.21 -9.15 -15.60
N VAL A 116 3.78 -7.95 -15.53
CA VAL A 116 4.91 -7.65 -14.66
C VAL A 116 4.38 -7.02 -13.38
N MET A 117 4.71 -7.62 -12.24
CA MET A 117 4.38 -7.08 -10.92
C MET A 117 5.65 -6.64 -10.21
N LEU A 118 5.59 -5.50 -9.53
CA LEU A 118 6.68 -4.97 -8.73
C LEU A 118 6.14 -4.14 -7.57
N GLY A 119 6.95 -3.95 -6.54
CA GLY A 119 6.55 -3.11 -5.42
C GLY A 119 7.56 -3.10 -4.29
N GLN A 120 7.40 -2.14 -3.38
CA GLN A 120 8.20 -2.16 -2.16
C GLN A 120 7.76 -3.31 -1.25
N GLN A 121 8.72 -3.96 -0.62
CA GLN A 121 8.49 -5.12 0.22
C GLN A 121 8.95 -4.82 1.65
N LYS A 122 8.00 -4.64 2.56
CA LYS A 122 8.27 -4.64 4.00
C LYS A 122 8.45 -6.07 4.51
N GLY A 123 9.09 -6.22 5.66
CA GLY A 123 9.28 -7.52 6.30
C GLY A 123 8.14 -7.88 7.25
N ARG A 124 7.90 -9.18 7.46
CA ARG A 124 6.85 -9.67 8.37
C ARG A 124 7.24 -9.66 9.86
N ASP A 125 8.53 -9.65 10.15
CA ASP A 125 9.07 -9.57 11.50
C ASP A 125 10.29 -8.64 11.55
N THR A 126 10.87 -8.44 12.73
CA THR A 126 12.01 -7.53 12.92
C THR A 126 13.21 -7.91 12.06
N LYS A 127 13.52 -9.21 11.94
CA LYS A 127 14.68 -9.68 11.19
C LYS A 127 14.46 -9.46 9.69
N ASP A 128 13.28 -9.80 9.21
CA ASP A 128 12.87 -9.59 7.81
C ASP A 128 12.81 -8.10 7.47
N ASN A 129 12.29 -7.26 8.37
CA ASN A 129 12.27 -5.82 8.17
C ASN A 129 13.66 -5.21 8.04
N ILE A 130 14.62 -5.63 8.87
CA ILE A 130 16.01 -5.20 8.73
C ILE A 130 16.58 -5.65 7.38
N ALA A 131 16.35 -6.90 6.99
CA ALA A 131 16.83 -7.43 5.70
C ALA A 131 16.23 -6.71 4.50
N ARG A 132 14.98 -6.23 4.62
CA ARG A 132 14.23 -5.51 3.59
C ARG A 132 14.33 -3.99 3.70
N ASN A 133 15.23 -3.45 4.53
CA ASN A 133 15.33 -2.02 4.84
C ASN A 133 13.97 -1.37 5.18
N PHE A 134 13.07 -2.10 5.83
CA PHE A 134 11.71 -1.66 6.15
C PHE A 134 10.90 -1.18 4.93
N GLY A 135 11.17 -1.74 3.74
CA GLY A 135 10.56 -1.32 2.47
C GLY A 135 11.12 0.00 1.91
N MET A 136 12.23 0.51 2.45
CA MET A 136 12.92 1.68 1.92
C MET A 136 13.90 1.26 0.83
N ALA A 137 13.51 1.46 -0.43
CA ALA A 137 14.36 1.12 -1.57
C ALA A 137 15.58 2.05 -1.66
N ALA A 138 16.74 1.44 -1.87
CA ALA A 138 17.97 2.06 -2.32
C ALA A 138 17.90 2.35 -3.85
N PRO A 139 18.87 3.08 -4.43
CA PRO A 139 18.85 3.42 -5.86
C PRO A 139 18.79 2.19 -6.77
N GLY A 140 19.46 1.10 -6.39
CA GLY A 140 19.42 -0.19 -7.07
C GLY A 140 18.01 -0.79 -7.18
N GLY A 141 17.15 -0.57 -6.18
CA GLY A 141 15.75 -0.99 -6.23
C GLY A 141 14.97 -0.28 -7.33
N TYR A 142 15.10 1.04 -7.45
CA TYR A 142 14.43 1.80 -8.52
C TYR A 142 14.95 1.42 -9.91
N ARG A 143 16.26 1.23 -10.06
CA ARG A 143 16.86 0.73 -11.32
C ARG A 143 16.37 -0.67 -11.69
N LYS A 144 16.27 -1.56 -10.71
CA LYS A 144 15.66 -2.88 -10.89
C LYS A 144 14.20 -2.74 -11.35
N ALA A 145 13.40 -1.91 -10.68
CA ALA A 145 12.01 -1.66 -11.07
C ALA A 145 11.91 -1.24 -12.54
N MET A 146 12.70 -0.24 -12.95
CA MET A 146 12.71 0.26 -14.33
C MET A 146 13.11 -0.81 -15.33
N ARG A 147 14.15 -1.60 -15.04
CA ARG A 147 14.57 -2.72 -15.89
C ARG A 147 13.41 -3.71 -16.16
N LEU A 148 12.60 -4.01 -15.14
CA LEU A 148 11.46 -4.91 -15.31
C LEU A 148 10.27 -4.23 -15.99
N MET A 149 10.06 -2.93 -15.79
CA MET A 149 9.06 -2.16 -16.53
C MET A 149 9.41 -2.06 -18.02
N GLU A 150 10.68 -1.87 -18.38
CA GLU A 150 11.16 -1.93 -19.77
C GLU A 150 10.99 -3.32 -20.38
N HIS A 151 11.24 -4.37 -19.60
CA HIS A 151 10.95 -5.74 -20.01
C HIS A 151 9.45 -5.92 -20.29
N ALA A 152 8.59 -5.43 -19.40
CA ALA A 152 7.14 -5.45 -19.60
C ALA A 152 6.76 -4.74 -20.92
N ASN A 153 7.31 -3.54 -21.14
CA ASN A 153 7.06 -2.74 -22.32
C ASN A 153 7.49 -3.45 -23.62
N LYS A 154 8.67 -4.06 -23.61
CA LYS A 154 9.21 -4.80 -24.76
C LYS A 154 8.32 -5.98 -25.18
N PHE A 155 7.71 -6.66 -24.22
CA PHE A 155 6.89 -7.85 -24.46
C PHE A 155 5.38 -7.58 -24.41
N GLY A 156 4.96 -6.32 -24.32
CA GLY A 156 3.54 -5.95 -24.30
C GLY A 156 2.79 -6.40 -23.05
N MET A 157 3.50 -6.60 -21.92
CA MET A 157 2.88 -7.01 -20.65
C MET A 157 2.48 -5.78 -19.83
N PRO A 158 1.26 -5.72 -19.26
CA PRO A 158 0.91 -4.68 -18.30
C PRO A 158 1.80 -4.69 -17.06
N ILE A 159 1.94 -3.53 -16.45
CA ILE A 159 2.73 -3.31 -15.24
C ILE A 159 1.77 -3.04 -14.08
N LEU A 160 1.94 -3.79 -12.99
CA LEU A 160 1.20 -3.63 -11.75
C LEU A 160 2.20 -3.29 -10.63
N ALA A 161 2.16 -2.04 -10.17
CA ALA A 161 3.04 -1.52 -9.14
C ALA A 161 2.32 -1.44 -7.77
N PHE A 162 2.97 -1.93 -6.72
CA PHE A 162 2.43 -1.90 -5.36
C PHE A 162 3.29 -1.01 -4.47
N VAL A 163 2.69 0.05 -3.92
CA VAL A 163 3.39 1.05 -3.12
C VAL A 163 3.16 0.81 -1.63
N ASP A 164 4.25 0.51 -0.92
CA ASP A 164 4.28 0.37 0.53
C ASP A 164 5.67 0.70 1.11
N THR A 165 5.95 1.99 1.28
CA THR A 165 7.24 2.50 1.72
C THR A 165 7.12 3.74 2.60
N PRO A 166 7.89 3.82 3.70
CA PRO A 166 8.01 5.06 4.47
C PRO A 166 8.92 6.10 3.77
N GLY A 167 9.53 5.74 2.64
CA GLY A 167 10.36 6.63 1.82
C GLY A 167 11.52 5.90 1.16
N ALA A 168 12.29 6.61 0.34
CA ALA A 168 13.54 6.08 -0.19
C ALA A 168 14.58 5.94 0.93
N LEU A 169 15.52 5.01 0.79
CA LEU A 169 16.57 4.79 1.78
C LEU A 169 17.51 6.00 1.87
N ALA A 170 17.40 6.78 2.95
CA ALA A 170 18.18 7.99 3.16
C ALA A 170 19.51 7.70 3.89
N THR A 171 20.49 7.15 3.17
CA THR A 171 21.84 6.88 3.70
C THR A 171 22.92 7.51 2.82
N VAL A 172 24.12 7.74 3.39
CA VAL A 172 25.27 8.26 2.64
C VAL A 172 25.60 7.37 1.43
N ALA A 173 25.52 6.05 1.58
CA ALA A 173 25.74 5.11 0.47
C ALA A 173 24.69 5.24 -0.64
N ALA A 174 23.41 5.42 -0.28
CA ALA A 174 22.34 5.65 -1.26
C ALA A 174 22.53 6.98 -2.02
N GLU A 175 22.97 8.03 -1.34
CA GLU A 175 23.29 9.31 -1.98
C GLU A 175 24.48 9.18 -2.95
N HIS A 176 25.57 8.53 -2.54
CA HIS A 176 26.71 8.25 -3.43
C HIS A 176 26.33 7.43 -4.66
N GLN A 177 25.33 6.56 -4.54
CA GLN A 177 24.81 5.74 -5.64
C GLN A 177 23.74 6.45 -6.48
N GLY A 178 23.38 7.70 -6.15
CA GLY A 178 22.44 8.51 -6.94
C GLY A 178 20.97 8.22 -6.68
N ALA A 179 20.51 8.30 -5.42
CA ALA A 179 19.10 8.13 -5.07
C ALA A 179 18.16 9.08 -5.82
N GLY A 180 18.50 10.38 -5.87
CA GLY A 180 17.72 11.37 -6.62
C GLY A 180 17.70 11.07 -8.13
N GLU A 181 18.81 10.62 -8.70
CA GLU A 181 18.91 10.25 -10.12
C GLU A 181 18.04 9.03 -10.43
N ALA A 182 18.14 7.96 -9.65
CA ALA A 182 17.39 6.73 -9.91
C ALA A 182 15.88 6.96 -9.85
N ILE A 183 15.40 7.76 -8.89
CA ILE A 183 13.99 8.15 -8.82
C ILE A 183 13.63 9.01 -10.04
N ALA A 184 14.38 10.07 -10.33
CA ALA A 184 14.08 10.97 -11.44
C ALA A 184 14.09 10.27 -12.80
N TYR A 185 15.00 9.32 -13.01
CA TYR A 185 15.07 8.49 -14.20
C TYR A 185 13.78 7.68 -14.37
N ASN A 186 13.33 6.98 -13.31
CA ASN A 186 12.07 6.25 -13.33
C ASN A 186 10.90 7.17 -13.67
N LEU A 187 10.78 8.33 -13.02
CA LEU A 187 9.68 9.27 -13.29
C LEU A 187 9.63 9.64 -14.77
N ARG A 188 10.78 9.95 -15.37
CA ARG A 188 10.88 10.31 -16.78
C ARG A 188 10.49 9.15 -17.71
N GLU A 189 11.11 7.99 -17.51
CA GLU A 189 10.93 6.84 -18.41
C GLU A 189 9.54 6.23 -18.31
N MET A 190 8.92 6.23 -17.14
CA MET A 190 7.57 5.67 -16.98
C MET A 190 6.51 6.39 -17.83
N PHE A 191 6.70 7.66 -18.21
CA PHE A 191 5.80 8.35 -19.15
C PHE A 191 5.89 7.82 -20.59
N SER A 192 7.00 7.20 -20.99
CA SER A 192 7.22 6.76 -22.37
C SER A 192 6.68 5.35 -22.66
N LEU A 193 6.39 4.56 -21.62
CA LEU A 193 5.96 3.17 -21.74
C LEU A 193 4.60 3.04 -22.45
N ASP A 194 4.52 2.11 -23.40
CA ASP A 194 3.36 1.85 -24.25
C ASP A 194 2.30 0.95 -23.58
N VAL A 195 2.73 0.15 -22.61
CA VAL A 195 1.86 -0.81 -21.89
C VAL A 195 1.05 -0.11 -20.79
N PRO A 196 -0.10 -0.71 -20.39
CA PRO A 196 -0.86 -0.23 -19.24
C PRO A 196 -0.04 -0.30 -17.94
N ILE A 197 -0.14 0.72 -17.11
CA ILE A 197 0.47 0.80 -15.79
C ILE A 197 -0.61 1.10 -14.76
N ILE A 198 -0.79 0.20 -13.80
CA ILE A 198 -1.65 0.41 -12.64
C ILE A 198 -0.77 0.44 -11.40
N CYS A 199 -0.87 1.51 -10.63
CA CYS A 199 -0.21 1.64 -9.33
C CYS A 199 -1.26 1.53 -8.22
N THR A 200 -0.99 0.72 -7.20
CA THR A 200 -1.86 0.58 -6.03
C THR A 200 -1.08 0.94 -4.77
N VAL A 201 -1.54 1.93 -4.01
CA VAL A 201 -1.02 2.18 -2.67
C VAL A 201 -1.66 1.18 -1.70
N ILE A 202 -0.85 0.22 -1.24
CA ILE A 202 -1.32 -0.87 -0.38
C ILE A 202 -1.06 -0.62 1.09
N GLY A 203 -0.19 0.32 1.46
CA GLY A 203 0.11 0.68 2.84
C GLY A 203 0.47 2.15 2.99
N GLU A 204 1.75 2.44 3.24
CA GLU A 204 2.24 3.81 3.30
C GLU A 204 2.89 4.20 1.97
N ALA A 205 2.59 5.39 1.44
CA ALA A 205 3.24 5.95 0.25
C ALA A 205 3.88 7.30 0.61
N SER A 206 5.15 7.27 0.99
CA SER A 206 5.86 8.47 1.42
C SER A 206 6.82 9.01 0.35
N SER A 207 6.58 10.25 -0.05
CA SER A 207 7.45 11.13 -0.83
C SER A 207 7.91 10.56 -2.18
N GLY A 208 9.08 11.00 -2.66
CA GLY A 208 9.70 10.54 -3.90
C GLY A 208 9.97 9.03 -3.93
N GLY A 209 10.12 8.38 -2.77
CA GLY A 209 10.32 6.93 -2.72
C GLY A 209 9.10 6.13 -3.15
N ALA A 210 7.91 6.59 -2.79
CA ALA A 210 6.67 6.07 -3.34
C ALA A 210 6.49 6.44 -4.82
N LEU A 211 6.74 7.72 -5.16
CA LEU A 211 6.53 8.23 -6.50
C LEU A 211 7.47 7.59 -7.54
N GLY A 212 8.65 7.11 -7.13
CA GLY A 212 9.65 6.46 -8.01
C GLY A 212 9.17 5.20 -8.73
N ILE A 213 8.00 4.65 -8.38
CA ILE A 213 7.28 3.62 -9.15
C ILE A 213 5.80 3.97 -9.37
N GLY A 214 5.42 5.24 -9.13
CA GLY A 214 4.03 5.70 -9.03
C GLY A 214 3.45 6.37 -10.29
N ILE A 215 4.26 6.58 -11.33
CA ILE A 215 3.75 7.13 -12.61
C ILE A 215 2.92 6.07 -13.33
N CYS A 216 1.61 6.29 -13.46
CA CYS A 216 0.67 5.26 -13.89
C CYS A 216 -0.55 5.80 -14.64
N ASP A 217 -1.22 4.93 -15.39
CA ASP A 217 -2.50 5.24 -16.04
C ASP A 217 -3.65 5.26 -15.03
N ARG A 218 -3.60 4.36 -14.04
CA ARG A 218 -4.56 4.27 -12.93
C ARG A 218 -3.83 4.18 -11.59
N LEU A 219 -4.20 5.04 -10.65
CA LEU A 219 -3.70 5.08 -9.28
C LEU A 219 -4.84 4.67 -8.35
N LEU A 220 -4.74 3.45 -7.82
CA LEU A 220 -5.65 2.88 -6.85
C LEU A 220 -5.06 3.06 -5.45
N MET A 221 -5.91 3.10 -4.43
CA MET A 221 -5.47 3.24 -3.06
C MET A 221 -6.44 2.53 -2.12
N PHE A 222 -5.91 1.67 -1.26
CA PHE A 222 -6.73 1.08 -0.20
C PHE A 222 -7.23 2.14 0.77
N GLU A 223 -8.43 1.95 1.33
CA GLU A 223 -9.14 2.99 2.08
C GLU A 223 -8.37 3.52 3.30
N HIS A 224 -7.60 2.67 3.98
CA HIS A 224 -6.80 3.04 5.15
C HIS A 224 -5.32 3.22 4.82
N ALA A 225 -4.93 3.08 3.56
CA ALA A 225 -3.60 3.49 3.11
C ALA A 225 -3.42 5.01 3.23
N VAL A 226 -2.16 5.47 3.19
CA VAL A 226 -1.83 6.91 3.24
C VAL A 226 -0.83 7.27 2.15
N TYR A 227 -0.96 8.45 1.54
CA TYR A 227 0.00 8.98 0.57
C TYR A 227 0.34 10.42 0.95
N THR A 228 1.63 10.71 1.17
CA THR A 228 2.09 12.01 1.63
C THR A 228 3.42 12.43 1.00
N VAL A 229 3.66 13.74 0.87
CA VAL A 229 4.95 14.30 0.40
C VAL A 229 6.06 14.18 1.45
N ILE A 230 5.69 14.12 2.73
CA ILE A 230 6.58 14.00 3.89
C ILE A 230 5.84 13.25 5.01
N SER A 231 6.54 12.48 5.84
CA SER A 231 5.89 11.85 6.99
C SER A 231 5.24 12.89 7.92
N PRO A 232 4.10 12.57 8.56
CA PRO A 232 3.47 13.48 9.52
C PRO A 232 4.42 13.90 10.64
N GLU A 233 5.28 12.99 11.09
CA GLU A 233 6.32 13.27 12.09
C GLU A 233 7.34 14.29 11.59
N GLY A 234 7.81 14.13 10.34
CA GLY A 234 8.76 15.05 9.71
C GLY A 234 8.15 16.44 9.50
N CYS A 235 6.90 16.51 9.03
CA CYS A 235 6.16 17.76 8.88
C CYS A 235 5.99 18.49 10.23
N ALA A 236 5.60 17.76 11.27
CA ALA A 236 5.42 18.28 12.61
C ALA A 236 6.74 18.84 13.19
N ALA A 237 7.84 18.11 13.03
CA ALA A 237 9.16 18.56 13.45
C ALA A 237 9.64 19.84 12.73
N ILE A 238 9.23 20.07 11.48
CA ILE A 238 9.63 21.25 10.70
C ILE A 238 8.72 22.45 11.00
N LEU A 239 7.40 22.30 10.79
CA LEU A 239 6.45 23.42 10.84
C LEU A 239 6.05 23.78 12.27
N TRP A 240 5.98 22.80 13.18
CA TRP A 240 5.62 23.02 14.57
C TRP A 240 6.81 22.91 15.54
N LYS A 241 8.00 22.53 15.07
CA LYS A 241 9.19 22.27 15.90
C LYS A 241 8.93 21.24 17.01
N ASP A 242 7.97 20.34 16.78
CA ASP A 242 7.49 19.38 17.77
C ASP A 242 6.88 18.15 17.06
N ALA A 243 7.59 17.03 17.10
CA ALA A 243 7.16 15.78 16.47
C ALA A 243 5.89 15.19 17.10
N SER A 244 5.57 15.54 18.35
CA SER A 244 4.33 15.08 19.00
C SER A 244 3.07 15.62 18.33
N LYS A 245 3.21 16.68 17.50
CA LYS A 245 2.12 17.24 16.69
C LYS A 245 1.88 16.51 15.37
N ALA A 246 2.43 15.31 15.19
CA ALA A 246 2.17 14.47 14.02
C ALA A 246 0.66 14.27 13.72
N PRO A 247 -0.25 14.10 14.70
CA PRO A 247 -1.69 14.02 14.41
C PRO A 247 -2.25 15.29 13.76
N GLN A 248 -1.79 16.46 14.19
CA GLN A 248 -2.18 17.74 13.59
C GLN A 248 -1.63 17.87 12.16
N ALA A 249 -0.38 17.46 11.94
CA ALA A 249 0.24 17.47 10.62
C ALA A 249 -0.47 16.51 9.64
N ALA A 250 -0.86 15.32 10.09
CA ALA A 250 -1.58 14.34 9.27
C ALA A 250 -2.91 14.90 8.73
N VAL A 251 -3.65 15.65 9.55
CA VAL A 251 -4.89 16.34 9.13
C VAL A 251 -4.57 17.46 8.13
N ALA A 252 -3.57 18.29 8.42
CA ALA A 252 -3.21 19.42 7.57
C ALA A 252 -2.72 19.00 6.18
N LEU A 253 -1.98 17.89 6.10
CA LEU A 253 -1.42 17.35 4.87
C LEU A 253 -2.45 16.65 3.97
N LYS A 254 -3.64 16.31 4.47
CA LYS A 254 -4.71 15.66 3.71
C LYS A 254 -4.27 14.35 3.02
N ILE A 255 -3.71 13.44 3.82
CA ILE A 255 -2.98 12.25 3.35
C ILE A 255 -3.87 11.01 3.10
N THR A 256 -5.17 11.09 3.40
CA THR A 256 -6.06 9.93 3.35
C THR A 256 -6.53 9.63 1.93
N SER A 257 -6.95 8.39 1.67
CA SER A 257 -7.53 7.98 0.38
C SER A 257 -8.68 8.89 -0.06
N HIS A 258 -9.60 9.24 0.86
CA HIS A 258 -10.72 10.14 0.58
C HIS A 258 -10.28 11.57 0.27
N ASP A 259 -9.31 12.10 1.02
CA ASP A 259 -8.75 13.43 0.73
C ASP A 259 -8.16 13.49 -0.68
N LEU A 260 -7.33 12.49 -1.02
CA LEU A 260 -6.63 12.43 -2.30
C LEU A 260 -7.58 12.16 -3.46
N LYS A 261 -8.68 11.44 -3.22
CA LYS A 261 -9.76 11.25 -4.20
C LYS A 261 -10.47 12.58 -4.46
N ASN A 262 -10.79 13.33 -3.41
CA ASN A 262 -11.42 14.66 -3.53
C ASN A 262 -10.50 15.69 -4.21
N LEU A 263 -9.18 15.55 -4.05
CA LEU A 263 -8.18 16.36 -4.75
C LEU A 263 -7.93 15.91 -6.20
N GLY A 264 -8.54 14.82 -6.65
CA GLY A 264 -8.34 14.28 -8.01
C GLY A 264 -6.97 13.65 -8.24
N ILE A 265 -6.26 13.25 -7.18
CA ILE A 265 -4.92 12.64 -7.26
C ILE A 265 -5.03 11.13 -7.53
N ILE A 266 -5.98 10.45 -6.89
CA ILE A 266 -6.21 9.01 -7.07
C ILE A 266 -7.49 8.73 -7.86
N ASP A 267 -7.51 7.61 -8.59
CA ASP A 267 -8.60 7.22 -9.47
C ASP A 267 -9.63 6.34 -8.78
N GLN A 268 -9.23 5.51 -7.81
CA GLN A 268 -10.14 4.59 -7.14
C GLN A 268 -9.71 4.34 -5.70
N ILE A 269 -10.70 4.33 -4.80
CA ILE A 269 -10.52 3.83 -3.43
C ILE A 269 -10.94 2.36 -3.42
N LEU A 270 -10.07 1.50 -2.88
CA LEU A 270 -10.36 0.10 -2.64
C LEU A 270 -10.83 -0.06 -1.19
N ALA A 271 -12.04 -0.58 -1.00
CA ALA A 271 -12.55 -0.88 0.33
C ALA A 271 -11.67 -1.95 1.00
N GLU A 272 -11.41 -1.80 2.29
CA GLU A 272 -10.80 -2.85 3.10
C GLU A 272 -11.91 -3.63 3.82
N PRO A 273 -11.62 -4.86 4.27
CA PRO A 273 -12.48 -5.59 5.19
C PRO A 273 -12.75 -4.79 6.46
N ILE A 274 -13.83 -5.13 7.17
CA ILE A 274 -14.11 -4.53 8.47
C ILE A 274 -12.93 -4.82 9.41
N GLY A 275 -12.24 -3.77 9.87
CA GLY A 275 -11.00 -3.90 10.65
C GLY A 275 -9.72 -3.64 9.85
N GLY A 276 -9.82 -3.31 8.55
CA GLY A 276 -8.70 -3.07 7.66
C GLY A 276 -8.12 -4.36 7.05
N ALA A 277 -7.22 -4.23 6.07
CA ALA A 277 -6.70 -5.32 5.25
C ALA A 277 -5.99 -6.44 6.03
N HIS A 278 -5.57 -6.16 7.27
CA HIS A 278 -4.95 -7.16 8.15
C HIS A 278 -5.97 -8.03 8.90
N SER A 279 -7.25 -7.63 8.95
CA SER A 279 -8.31 -8.43 9.58
C SER A 279 -8.75 -9.57 8.68
N ASP A 280 -8.87 -9.34 7.36
CA ASP A 280 -9.08 -10.37 6.34
C ASP A 280 -8.21 -10.11 5.08
N PRO A 281 -6.96 -10.61 5.07
CA PRO A 281 -6.06 -10.45 3.92
C PRO A 281 -6.59 -11.06 2.62
N LEU A 282 -7.42 -12.11 2.69
CA LEU A 282 -7.94 -12.80 1.50
C LEU A 282 -9.07 -12.01 0.86
N GLU A 283 -9.96 -11.43 1.65
CA GLU A 283 -10.97 -10.49 1.16
C GLU A 283 -10.30 -9.25 0.56
N ALA A 284 -9.30 -8.65 1.23
CA ALA A 284 -8.55 -7.53 0.69
C ALA A 284 -7.86 -7.88 -0.65
N ALA A 285 -7.26 -9.06 -0.76
CA ALA A 285 -6.65 -9.55 -2.00
C ALA A 285 -7.69 -9.76 -3.11
N THR A 286 -8.90 -10.21 -2.76
CA THR A 286 -10.01 -10.37 -3.71
C THR A 286 -10.46 -9.02 -4.26
N THR A 287 -10.64 -8.02 -3.38
CA THR A 287 -10.95 -6.63 -3.78
C THR A 287 -9.89 -6.08 -4.72
N LEU A 288 -8.61 -6.26 -4.37
CA LEU A 288 -7.49 -5.82 -5.21
C LEU A 288 -7.50 -6.51 -6.57
N LYS A 289 -7.62 -7.85 -6.60
CA LYS A 289 -7.63 -8.64 -7.84
C LYS A 289 -8.73 -8.16 -8.78
N GLN A 290 -9.95 -7.97 -8.28
CA GLN A 290 -11.06 -7.52 -9.10
C GLN A 290 -10.80 -6.11 -9.67
N ALA A 291 -10.36 -5.16 -8.83
CA ALA A 291 -10.07 -3.81 -9.29
C ALA A 291 -8.94 -3.77 -10.33
N LEU A 292 -7.90 -4.60 -10.18
CA LEU A 292 -6.82 -4.70 -11.17
C LEU A 292 -7.33 -5.24 -12.50
N LEU A 293 -8.18 -6.28 -12.50
CA LEU A 293 -8.76 -6.85 -13.71
C LEU A 293 -9.65 -5.84 -14.43
N ASP A 294 -10.56 -5.18 -13.70
CA ASP A 294 -11.49 -4.19 -14.26
C ASP A 294 -10.72 -3.03 -14.92
N ASN A 295 -9.73 -2.47 -14.21
CA ASN A 295 -8.92 -1.36 -14.74
C ASN A 295 -8.04 -1.82 -15.92
N LEU A 296 -7.52 -3.05 -15.93
CA LEU A 296 -6.76 -3.58 -17.06
C LEU A 296 -7.65 -3.72 -18.30
N ASP A 297 -8.88 -4.20 -18.14
CA ASP A 297 -9.81 -4.39 -19.24
C ASP A 297 -10.23 -3.06 -19.85
N GLU A 298 -10.42 -2.00 -19.05
CA GLU A 298 -10.58 -0.63 -19.54
C GLU A 298 -9.36 -0.12 -20.30
N LEU A 299 -8.16 -0.21 -19.72
CA LEU A 299 -6.94 0.36 -20.29
C LEU A 299 -6.49 -0.34 -21.58
N LYS A 300 -6.89 -1.60 -21.78
CA LYS A 300 -6.64 -2.34 -23.04
C LYS A 300 -7.50 -1.87 -24.20
N GLN A 301 -8.64 -1.21 -23.95
CA GLN A 301 -9.46 -0.64 -25.03
C GLN A 301 -8.78 0.57 -25.69
N LEU A 302 -7.78 1.14 -25.03
CA LEU A 302 -7.00 2.27 -25.54
C LEU A 302 -5.80 1.76 -26.35
N THR A 303 -5.43 2.51 -27.38
CA THR A 303 -4.16 2.32 -28.08
C THR A 303 -2.99 2.82 -27.23
N SER A 304 -1.76 2.40 -27.54
CA SER A 304 -0.57 2.87 -26.81
C SER A 304 -0.40 4.41 -26.83
N PRO A 305 -0.61 5.12 -27.96
CA PRO A 305 -0.58 6.57 -27.98
C PRO A 305 -1.65 7.21 -27.07
N GLU A 306 -2.88 6.69 -27.07
CA GLU A 306 -3.97 7.18 -26.21
C GLU A 306 -3.65 6.99 -24.73
N ARG A 307 -3.11 5.82 -24.35
CA ARG A 307 -2.66 5.58 -22.97
C ARG A 307 -1.58 6.57 -22.53
N ARG A 308 -0.54 6.78 -23.35
CA ARG A 308 0.52 7.74 -23.02
C ARG A 308 0.00 9.16 -22.88
N GLN A 309 -0.92 9.56 -23.77
CA GLN A 309 -1.55 10.88 -23.69
C GLN A 309 -2.40 11.01 -22.42
N MET A 310 -3.20 10.01 -22.10
CA MET A 310 -3.98 9.95 -20.85
C MET A 310 -3.08 10.08 -19.62
N ARG A 311 -1.97 9.32 -19.57
CA ARG A 311 -0.97 9.39 -18.50
C ARG A 311 -0.37 10.78 -18.39
N TYR A 312 0.09 11.36 -19.51
CA TYR A 312 0.65 12.70 -19.53
C TYR A 312 -0.34 13.73 -18.99
N GLU A 313 -1.58 13.72 -19.49
CA GLU A 313 -2.62 14.67 -19.08
C GLU A 313 -3.00 14.54 -17.61
N LYS A 314 -3.11 13.30 -17.12
CA LYS A 314 -3.40 13.02 -15.70
C LYS A 314 -2.42 13.77 -14.80
N PHE A 315 -1.12 13.58 -15.01
CA PHE A 315 -0.10 14.24 -14.18
C PHE A 315 0.02 15.74 -14.49
N ARG A 316 -0.16 16.16 -15.75
CA ARG A 316 -0.03 17.57 -16.14
C ARG A 316 -1.09 18.48 -15.52
N LYS A 317 -2.27 17.93 -15.21
CA LYS A 317 -3.40 18.62 -14.55
C LYS A 317 -3.26 18.72 -13.03
N ILE A 318 -2.29 18.03 -12.42
CA ILE A 318 -2.08 18.09 -10.96
C ILE A 318 -1.42 19.42 -10.58
N GLY A 319 -2.13 20.21 -9.79
CA GLY A 319 -1.66 21.49 -9.26
C GLY A 319 -2.71 22.59 -9.47
N VAL A 320 -2.90 23.42 -8.46
CA VAL A 320 -3.80 24.59 -8.52
C VAL A 320 -2.97 25.83 -8.21
N PHE A 321 -3.02 26.81 -9.11
CA PHE A 321 -2.30 28.06 -8.98
C PHE A 321 -3.13 29.21 -9.56
N THR A 322 -2.85 30.42 -9.12
CA THR A 322 -3.46 31.65 -9.64
C THR A 322 -2.45 32.33 -10.57
N GLU A 323 -2.85 32.58 -11.81
CA GLU A 323 -2.04 33.36 -12.74
C GLU A 323 -2.04 34.84 -12.32
N ILE A 324 -0.88 35.49 -12.40
CA ILE A 324 -0.80 36.94 -12.20
C ILE A 324 -1.16 37.58 -13.54
N PRO A 325 -2.22 38.41 -13.61
CA PRO A 325 -2.54 39.14 -14.84
C PRO A 325 -1.34 39.98 -15.29
N HIS A 326 -0.98 39.88 -16.56
CA HIS A 326 0.01 40.76 -17.20
C HIS A 326 -0.54 42.17 -17.38
#